data_AF-A0A517Z9E8-F1
#
_entry.id   AF-A0A517Z9E8-F1
#
_cell.length_a   1.000
_cell.length_b   1.000
_cell.length_c   1.000
_cell.angle_alpha   90.00
_cell.angle_beta   90.00
_cell.angle_gamma   90.00
#
_symmetry.space_group_name_H-M   'P 1'
#
loop_
_entity.id
_entity.type
_entity.pdbx_description
1 polymer ?
#
loop_
_entity_poly.entity_id
_entity_poly.type
_entity_poly.pdbx_seq_one_letter_code
_entity_poly.pdbx_strand_id
1 'polypeptide(L)'
;MPGVSLRINARLAASTRMRPLVSSTEVPSWRDWIILTFMGVAAAVASTMVDLHLRIPGHAILKAIFPMAIGFALVPRRGAGLSMSSLALVTVFGLRAVAPAGGGLSLGAITSLATVGPLLDWSLQRSRGGWPVWRAFALAGLAANLLALFVRAGAKLTGLEHLGARPLWNWLPAAVFTYAICGLLAGLISGLTWFCRAQDTDAPGDSE
;
A
#
# COMPACT_ATOMS: atom_id res chain seq x y z
N MET A 1 7.14 24.90 -6.09
CA MET A 1 7.56 23.54 -5.71
C MET A 1 7.95 22.80 -6.98
N PRO A 2 9.20 22.33 -7.14
CA PRO A 2 9.57 21.51 -8.29
C PRO A 2 8.64 20.29 -8.32
N GLY A 3 7.73 20.27 -9.30
CA GLY A 3 6.63 19.33 -9.35
C GLY A 3 7.15 17.91 -9.41
N VAL A 4 6.70 17.04 -8.51
CA VAL A 4 6.90 15.60 -8.63
C VAL A 4 6.26 15.19 -9.96
N SER A 5 7.10 14.99 -10.97
CA SER A 5 6.69 14.58 -12.30
C SER A 5 6.15 13.15 -12.22
N LEU A 6 4.82 13.00 -12.20
CA LEU A 6 4.15 11.71 -12.25
C LEU A 6 4.27 11.11 -13.66
N ARG A 7 5.44 10.54 -13.98
CA ARG A 7 5.69 9.87 -15.27
C ARG A 7 4.93 8.54 -15.31
N ILE A 8 4.33 8.23 -16.46
CA ILE A 8 3.68 6.94 -16.71
C ILE A 8 4.70 5.80 -16.56
N ASN A 9 4.32 4.75 -15.83
CA ASN A 9 5.02 3.48 -15.81
C ASN A 9 4.39 2.55 -16.85
N ALA A 10 4.88 2.61 -18.09
CA ALA A 10 4.32 1.86 -19.23
C ALA A 10 4.18 0.36 -18.96
N ARG A 11 5.10 -0.22 -18.17
CA ARG A 11 5.07 -1.65 -17.81
C ARG A 11 3.94 -1.99 -16.85
N LEU A 12 3.65 -1.07 -15.92
CA LEU A 12 2.55 -1.22 -14.98
C LEU A 12 1.21 -1.01 -15.70
N ALA A 13 1.16 -0.02 -16.61
CA ALA A 13 -0.01 0.22 -17.46
C ALA A 13 -0.33 -0.98 -18.37
N ALA A 14 0.67 -1.68 -18.90
CA ALA A 14 0.48 -2.88 -19.72
C ALA A 14 0.01 -4.11 -18.93
N SER A 15 0.29 -4.16 -17.61
CA SER A 15 0.00 -5.32 -16.77
C SER A 15 -1.27 -5.16 -15.92
N THR A 16 -1.93 -4.00 -15.92
CA THR A 16 -3.18 -3.81 -15.17
C THR A 16 -4.37 -4.51 -15.84
N ARG A 17 -5.25 -5.12 -15.04
CA ARG A 17 -6.55 -5.64 -15.50
C ARG A 17 -7.53 -4.53 -15.87
N MET A 18 -7.28 -3.30 -15.41
CA MET A 18 -8.13 -2.14 -15.64
C MET A 18 -7.67 -1.29 -16.83
N ARG A 19 -6.99 -1.91 -17.82
CA ARG A 19 -6.46 -1.24 -19.02
C ARG A 19 -7.45 -0.27 -19.71
N PRO A 20 -8.76 -0.55 -19.84
CA PRO A 20 -9.71 0.38 -20.46
C PRO A 20 -9.88 1.71 -19.72
N LEU A 21 -9.52 1.76 -18.43
CA LEU A 21 -9.70 2.93 -17.57
C LEU A 21 -8.40 3.74 -17.38
N VAL A 22 -7.26 3.24 -17.88
CA VAL A 22 -5.97 3.88 -17.70
C VAL A 22 -5.83 5.08 -18.63
N SER A 23 -5.51 6.25 -18.08
CA SER A 23 -5.15 7.40 -18.91
C SER A 23 -3.82 7.17 -19.62
N SER A 24 -3.81 7.37 -20.94
CA SER A 24 -2.61 7.29 -21.79
C SER A 24 -1.85 8.61 -21.90
N THR A 25 -2.34 9.69 -21.28
CA THR A 25 -1.74 11.03 -21.41
C THR A 25 -0.42 11.15 -20.66
N GLU A 26 0.65 11.64 -21.30
CA GLU A 26 1.95 11.81 -20.64
C GLU A 26 1.87 12.68 -19.39
N VAL A 27 1.07 13.76 -19.45
CA VAL A 27 0.82 14.68 -18.34
C VAL A 27 -0.26 14.13 -17.41
N PRO A 28 -0.08 14.21 -16.08
CA PRO A 28 -1.11 13.80 -15.13
C PRO A 28 -2.39 14.62 -15.32
N SER A 29 -3.50 13.93 -15.58
CA SER A 29 -4.81 14.55 -15.67
C SER A 29 -5.32 14.90 -14.28
N TRP A 30 -6.22 15.89 -14.18
CA TRP A 30 -6.96 16.16 -12.94
C TRP A 30 -7.67 14.91 -12.39
N ARG A 31 -8.15 14.04 -13.29
CA ARG A 31 -8.78 12.76 -12.93
C ARG A 31 -7.82 11.84 -12.17
N ASP A 32 -6.55 11.80 -12.58
CA ASP A 32 -5.52 10.99 -11.92
C ASP A 32 -5.36 11.42 -10.46
N TRP A 33 -5.32 12.74 -10.21
CA TRP A 33 -5.22 13.29 -8.86
C TRP A 33 -6.45 12.99 -8.01
N ILE A 34 -7.67 13.07 -8.57
CA ILE A 34 -8.90 12.69 -7.87
C ILE A 34 -8.85 11.22 -7.47
N ILE A 35 -8.49 10.31 -8.39
CA ILE A 35 -8.43 8.87 -8.12
C ILE A 35 -7.40 8.57 -7.03
N LEU A 36 -6.19 9.13 -7.14
CA LEU A 36 -5.14 8.93 -6.13
C LEU A 36 -5.56 9.48 -4.77
N THR A 37 -6.19 10.66 -4.73
CA THR A 37 -6.71 11.24 -3.48
C THR A 37 -7.77 10.34 -2.86
N PHE A 38 -8.74 9.92 -3.66
CA PHE A 38 -9.81 9.04 -3.21
C PHE A 38 -9.27 7.70 -2.71
N MET A 39 -8.30 7.09 -3.38
CA MET A 39 -7.68 5.82 -2.94
C MET A 39 -6.85 5.98 -1.67
N GLY A 40 -6.14 7.10 -1.48
CA GLY A 40 -5.45 7.41 -0.23
C GLY A 40 -6.42 7.58 0.94
N VAL A 41 -7.50 8.34 0.74
CA VAL A 41 -8.58 8.51 1.74
C VAL A 41 -9.24 7.17 2.04
N ALA A 42 -9.56 6.37 1.02
CA ALA A 42 -10.15 5.05 1.20
C ALA A 42 -9.24 4.12 2.00
N ALA A 43 -7.91 4.15 1.78
CA ALA A 43 -6.95 3.38 2.56
C ALA A 43 -6.93 3.80 4.04
N ALA A 44 -7.01 5.11 4.33
CA ALA A 44 -7.11 5.63 5.67
C ALA A 44 -8.40 5.20 6.36
N VAL A 45 -9.55 5.39 5.71
CA VAL A 45 -10.88 5.03 6.22
C VAL A 45 -11.00 3.53 6.42
N ALA A 46 -10.53 2.71 5.47
CA ALA A 46 -10.52 1.26 5.61
C ALA A 46 -9.67 0.83 6.81
N SER A 47 -8.52 1.50 7.03
CA SER A 47 -7.66 1.19 8.17
C SER A 47 -8.31 1.53 9.51
N THR A 48 -9.09 2.62 9.59
CA THR A 48 -9.74 3.07 10.83
C THR A 48 -11.06 2.37 11.12
N MET A 49 -11.90 2.14 10.11
CA MET A 49 -13.30 1.73 10.28
C MET A 49 -13.55 0.23 10.09
N VAL A 50 -12.76 -0.45 9.26
CA VAL A 50 -13.00 -1.88 8.99
C VAL A 50 -12.34 -2.70 10.08
N ASP A 51 -13.12 -3.32 10.97
CA ASP A 51 -12.59 -4.32 11.89
C ASP A 51 -12.72 -5.72 11.28
N LEU A 52 -11.59 -6.28 10.84
CA LEU A 52 -11.57 -7.62 10.26
C LEU A 52 -11.77 -8.71 11.31
N HIS A 53 -11.83 -8.38 12.62
CA HIS A 53 -11.93 -9.33 13.74
C HIS A 53 -10.86 -10.44 13.74
N LEU A 54 -9.88 -10.35 12.84
CA LEU A 54 -8.68 -11.15 12.79
C LEU A 54 -7.84 -10.74 13.99
N ARG A 55 -7.91 -11.49 15.09
CA ARG A 55 -7.09 -11.33 16.30
C ARG A 55 -5.59 -11.62 16.06
N ILE A 56 -5.12 -11.39 14.83
CA ILE A 56 -3.77 -11.67 14.33
C ILE A 56 -3.00 -10.35 14.23
N PRO A 57 -1.83 -10.23 14.86
CA PRO A 57 -0.97 -9.05 14.74
C PRO A 57 -0.50 -8.84 13.30
N GLY A 58 -0.55 -7.60 12.81
CA GLY A 58 -0.04 -7.24 11.48
C GLY A 58 -1.05 -7.35 10.33
N HIS A 59 -2.32 -7.67 10.61
CA HIS A 59 -3.37 -7.74 9.57
C HIS A 59 -3.79 -6.36 9.04
N ALA A 60 -3.48 -5.26 9.75
CA ALA A 60 -3.91 -3.92 9.37
C ALA A 60 -3.42 -3.50 7.97
N ILE A 61 -2.26 -4.03 7.54
CA ILE A 61 -1.72 -3.76 6.20
C ILE A 61 -2.68 -4.17 5.08
N LEU A 62 -3.48 -5.22 5.27
CA LEU A 62 -4.46 -5.70 4.27
C LEU A 62 -5.44 -4.59 3.87
N LYS A 63 -5.86 -3.77 4.84
CA LYS A 63 -6.83 -2.68 4.66
C LYS A 63 -6.24 -1.50 3.89
N ALA A 64 -4.93 -1.27 4.04
CA ALA A 64 -4.24 -0.17 3.39
C ALA A 64 -3.74 -0.53 1.98
N ILE A 65 -3.10 -1.69 1.84
CA ILE A 65 -2.43 -2.06 0.58
C ILE A 65 -3.43 -2.34 -0.55
N PHE A 66 -4.62 -2.85 -0.23
CA PHE A 66 -5.63 -3.19 -1.21
C PHE A 66 -6.16 -1.96 -1.98
N PRO A 67 -6.69 -0.90 -1.34
CA PRO A 67 -7.08 0.33 -2.04
C PRO A 67 -5.90 1.03 -2.71
N MET A 68 -4.70 1.00 -2.13
CA MET A 68 -3.52 1.56 -2.80
C MET A 68 -3.15 0.79 -4.07
N ALA A 69 -3.29 -0.54 -4.09
CA ALA A 69 -3.07 -1.35 -5.28
C ALA A 69 -4.09 -1.03 -6.39
N ILE A 70 -5.36 -0.78 -6.03
CA ILE A 70 -6.37 -0.28 -6.96
C ILE A 70 -5.93 1.06 -7.57
N GLY A 71 -5.46 1.99 -6.73
CA GLY A 71 -4.93 3.28 -7.18
C GLY A 71 -3.78 3.14 -8.18
N PHE A 72 -2.82 2.23 -7.93
CA PHE A 72 -1.76 1.92 -8.88
C PHE A 72 -2.26 1.28 -10.18
N ALA A 73 -3.30 0.47 -10.10
CA ALA A 73 -3.86 -0.20 -11.26
C ALA A 73 -4.68 0.74 -12.16
N LEU A 74 -5.31 1.78 -11.59
CA LEU A 74 -6.02 2.84 -12.32
C LEU A 74 -5.07 3.95 -12.81
N VAL A 75 -4.11 4.34 -11.98
CA VAL A 75 -3.16 5.43 -12.25
C VAL A 75 -1.73 4.88 -12.12
N PRO A 76 -1.22 4.17 -13.14
CA PRO A 76 0.08 3.50 -13.10
C PRO A 76 1.23 4.50 -13.32
N ARG A 77 1.39 5.46 -12.40
CA ARG A 77 2.41 6.52 -12.46
C ARG A 77 3.43 6.38 -11.34
N ARG A 78 4.66 6.83 -11.60
CA ARG A 78 5.72 6.91 -10.57
C ARG A 78 5.36 7.99 -9.55
N GLY A 79 5.43 7.66 -8.26
CA GLY A 79 5.13 8.59 -7.18
C GLY A 79 3.65 8.58 -6.76
N ALA A 80 2.82 7.74 -7.39
CA ALA A 80 1.42 7.55 -7.03
C ALA A 80 1.27 7.00 -5.60
N GLY A 81 2.17 6.10 -5.19
CA GLY A 81 2.16 5.55 -3.84
C GLY A 81 2.46 6.60 -2.78
N LEU A 82 3.43 7.47 -3.04
CA LEU A 82 3.82 8.56 -2.14
C LEU A 82 2.69 9.59 -1.99
N SER A 83 2.01 9.97 -3.07
CA SER A 83 0.87 10.89 -2.99
C SER A 83 -0.30 10.27 -2.22
N MET A 84 -0.65 9.01 -2.51
CA MET A 84 -1.68 8.27 -1.77
C MET A 84 -1.36 8.17 -0.28
N SER A 85 -0.11 7.84 0.08
CA SER A 85 0.28 7.67 1.49
C SER A 85 0.31 9.00 2.24
N SER A 86 0.78 10.07 1.59
CA SER A 86 0.73 11.42 2.16
C SER A 86 -0.70 11.85 2.48
N LEU A 87 -1.62 11.64 1.54
CA LEU A 87 -3.04 11.97 1.73
C LEU A 87 -3.68 11.07 2.78
N ALA A 88 -3.37 9.78 2.77
CA ALA A 88 -3.86 8.85 3.79
C ALA A 88 -3.43 9.26 5.20
N LEU A 89 -2.18 9.73 5.38
CA LEU A 89 -1.72 10.25 6.66
C LEU A 89 -2.46 11.51 7.07
N VAL A 90 -2.63 12.49 6.17
CA VAL A 90 -3.41 13.69 6.43
C VAL A 90 -4.83 13.33 6.86
N THR A 91 -5.48 12.38 6.18
CA THR A 91 -6.81 11.89 6.55
C THR A 91 -6.82 11.24 7.93
N VAL A 92 -5.86 10.36 8.25
CA VAL A 92 -5.78 9.72 9.56
C VAL A 92 -5.60 10.74 10.69
N PHE A 93 -4.71 11.73 10.51
CA PHE A 93 -4.50 12.77 11.51
C PHE A 93 -5.72 13.69 11.64
N GLY A 94 -6.37 14.02 10.53
CA GLY A 94 -7.63 14.78 10.53
C GLY A 94 -8.75 14.04 11.28
N LEU A 95 -8.94 12.75 11.01
CA LEU A 95 -9.91 11.93 11.74
C LEU A 95 -9.59 11.85 13.24
N ARG A 96 -8.30 11.72 13.59
CA ARG A 96 -7.86 11.67 14.99
C ARG A 96 -8.08 12.99 15.75
N ALA A 97 -8.05 14.13 15.05
CA ALA A 97 -8.32 15.43 15.66
C ALA A 97 -9.80 15.61 16.05
N VAL A 98 -10.71 14.87 15.41
CA VAL A 98 -12.17 14.98 15.62
C VAL A 98 -12.73 13.79 16.41
N ALA A 99 -12.04 12.64 16.43
CA ALA A 99 -12.49 11.44 17.12
C ALA A 99 -12.36 11.51 18.65
N PRO A 100 -13.25 10.87 19.42
CA PRO A 100 -13.15 10.78 20.88
C PRO A 100 -11.82 10.13 21.33
N ALA A 101 -11.27 10.62 22.44
CA ALA A 101 -10.05 10.10 23.04
C ALA A 101 -10.21 8.60 23.38
N GLY A 102 -9.57 7.73 22.58
CA GLY A 102 -9.57 6.27 22.78
C GLY A 102 -9.73 5.44 21.51
N GLY A 103 -10.32 6.00 20.45
CA GLY A 103 -10.52 5.33 19.15
C GLY A 103 -9.41 5.64 18.14
N GLY A 104 -8.19 5.18 18.40
CA GLY A 104 -7.02 5.52 17.57
C GLY A 104 -6.44 4.35 16.78
N LEU A 105 -5.92 4.62 15.58
CA LEU A 105 -5.04 3.68 14.87
C LEU A 105 -3.78 3.39 15.69
N SER A 106 -3.41 2.12 15.77
CA SER A 106 -2.12 1.72 16.36
C SER A 106 -0.95 2.35 15.60
N LEU A 107 0.16 2.61 16.29
CA LEU A 107 1.37 3.15 15.65
C LEU A 107 1.84 2.29 14.49
N GLY A 108 1.77 0.96 14.61
CA GLY A 108 2.10 0.05 13.52
C GLY A 108 1.21 0.25 12.28
N ALA A 109 -0.08 0.50 12.45
CA ALA A 109 -0.98 0.74 11.31
C ALA A 109 -0.67 2.08 10.62
N ILE A 110 -0.34 3.13 11.40
CA ILE A 110 0.12 4.42 10.85
C ILE A 110 1.43 4.23 10.07
N THR A 111 2.38 3.47 10.61
CA THR A 111 3.64 3.16 9.92
C THR A 111 3.40 2.40 8.61
N SER A 112 2.56 1.37 8.60
CA SER A 112 2.22 0.65 7.37
C SER A 112 1.57 1.58 6.35
N LEU A 113 0.61 2.41 6.76
CA LEU A 113 -0.07 3.36 5.87
C LEU A 113 0.89 4.40 5.29
N ALA A 114 1.85 4.88 6.09
CA ALA A 114 2.86 5.83 5.66
C ALA A 114 3.84 5.24 4.63
N THR A 115 4.17 3.96 4.78
CA THR A 115 5.34 3.36 4.11
C THR A 115 4.98 2.46 2.94
N VAL A 116 3.77 1.90 2.91
CA VAL A 116 3.39 0.95 1.85
C VAL A 116 3.40 1.59 0.47
N GLY A 117 2.92 2.83 0.31
CA GLY A 117 2.93 3.53 -0.97
C GLY A 117 4.35 3.84 -1.48
N PRO A 118 5.24 4.48 -0.69
CA PRO A 118 6.64 4.67 -1.07
C PRO A 118 7.38 3.37 -1.40
N LEU A 119 7.14 2.31 -0.64
CA LEU A 119 7.74 0.99 -0.89
C LEU A 119 7.20 0.34 -2.17
N LEU A 120 5.92 0.53 -2.48
CA LEU A 120 5.33 0.13 -3.75
C LEU A 120 5.92 0.93 -4.92
N ASP A 121 6.03 2.26 -4.80
CA ASP A 121 6.69 3.09 -5.82
C ASP A 121 8.12 2.59 -6.09
N TRP A 122 8.90 2.38 -5.03
CA TRP A 122 10.29 1.95 -5.12
C TRP A 122 10.44 0.53 -5.72
N SER A 123 9.58 -0.40 -5.31
CA SER A 123 9.63 -1.78 -5.80
C SER A 123 9.14 -1.90 -7.24
N LEU A 124 8.06 -1.20 -7.61
CA LEU A 124 7.48 -1.21 -8.96
C LEU A 124 8.35 -0.47 -9.98
N GLN A 125 9.14 0.52 -9.56
CA GLN A 125 10.13 1.17 -10.42
C GLN A 125 11.19 0.19 -10.95
N ARG A 126 11.50 -0.87 -10.20
CA ARG A 126 12.48 -1.90 -10.62
C ARG A 126 11.86 -3.07 -11.37
N SER A 127 10.53 -3.19 -11.37
CA SER A 127 9.84 -4.29 -12.02
C SER A 127 9.92 -4.18 -13.55
N ARG A 128 10.10 -5.32 -14.21
CA ARG A 128 10.13 -5.45 -15.68
C ARG A 128 8.78 -5.87 -16.28
N GLY A 129 7.68 -5.76 -15.52
CA GLY A 129 6.36 -6.24 -15.94
C GLY A 129 6.15 -7.73 -15.58
N GLY A 130 4.91 -8.22 -15.72
CA GLY A 130 4.55 -9.62 -15.47
C GLY A 130 4.79 -10.11 -14.04
N TRP A 131 5.33 -11.33 -13.88
CA TRP A 131 5.64 -11.94 -12.57
C TRP A 131 6.45 -11.03 -11.61
N PRO A 132 7.47 -10.29 -12.07
CA PRO A 132 8.13 -9.25 -11.28
C PRO A 132 7.21 -8.23 -10.58
N VAL A 133 6.04 -7.90 -11.13
CA VAL A 133 5.07 -6.99 -10.49
C VAL A 133 4.50 -7.62 -9.22
N TRP A 134 4.09 -8.88 -9.28
CA TRP A 134 3.54 -9.56 -8.09
C TRP A 134 4.59 -9.72 -6.99
N ARG A 135 5.85 -10.02 -7.38
CA ARG A 135 6.97 -10.04 -6.42
C ARG A 135 7.21 -8.66 -5.81
N ALA A 136 7.13 -7.58 -6.59
CA ALA A 136 7.28 -6.21 -6.10
C ALA A 136 6.21 -5.90 -5.04
N PHE A 137 4.94 -6.22 -5.30
CA PHE A 137 3.86 -6.06 -4.32
C PHE A 137 4.08 -6.89 -3.06
N ALA A 138 4.45 -8.17 -3.19
CA ALA A 138 4.72 -9.04 -2.05
C ALA A 138 5.88 -8.51 -1.17
N LEU A 139 6.98 -8.06 -1.80
CA LEU A 139 8.13 -7.50 -1.10
C LEU A 139 7.82 -6.15 -0.46
N ALA A 140 7.06 -5.28 -1.12
CA ALA A 140 6.62 -4.00 -0.55
C ALA A 140 5.71 -4.21 0.66
N GLY A 141 4.75 -5.14 0.56
CA GLY A 141 3.88 -5.52 1.67
C GLY A 141 4.66 -6.10 2.85
N LEU A 142 5.60 -7.01 2.58
CA LEU A 142 6.49 -7.56 3.60
C LEU A 142 7.30 -6.46 4.29
N ALA A 143 7.99 -5.61 3.52
CA ALA A 143 8.83 -4.55 4.05
C ALA A 143 8.04 -3.53 4.89
N ALA A 144 6.87 -3.11 4.40
CA ALA A 144 6.00 -2.17 5.12
C ALA A 144 5.50 -2.76 6.45
N ASN A 145 5.17 -4.05 6.48
CA ASN A 145 4.71 -4.70 7.69
C ASN A 145 5.86 -4.95 8.68
N LEU A 146 7.05 -5.35 8.21
CA LEU A 146 8.23 -5.47 9.08
C LEU A 146 8.63 -4.13 9.70
N LEU A 147 8.53 -3.03 8.95
CA LEU A 147 8.79 -1.71 9.49
C LEU A 147 7.74 -1.32 10.56
N ALA A 148 6.47 -1.66 10.33
CA ALA A 148 5.42 -1.48 11.32
C ALA A 148 5.63 -2.33 12.58
N LEU A 149 6.12 -3.57 12.44
CA LEU A 149 6.53 -4.41 13.56
C LEU A 149 7.65 -3.73 14.36
N PHE A 150 8.70 -3.24 13.68
CA PHE A 150 9.84 -2.59 14.31
C PHE A 150 9.43 -1.34 15.09
N VAL A 151 8.65 -0.44 14.47
CA VAL A 151 8.14 0.76 15.14
C VAL A 151 7.26 0.39 16.35
N ARG A 152 6.41 -0.62 16.22
CA ARG A 152 5.55 -1.07 17.31
C ARG A 152 6.32 -1.72 18.45
N ALA A 153 7.33 -2.53 18.14
CA ALA A 153 8.22 -3.11 19.15
C ALA A 153 8.97 -1.99 19.90
N GLY A 154 9.48 -0.99 19.18
CA GLY A 154 10.11 0.20 19.78
C GLY A 154 9.15 0.97 20.69
N ALA A 155 7.91 1.22 20.25
CA ALA A 155 6.90 1.89 21.06
C ALA A 155 6.51 1.11 22.33
N LYS A 156 6.53 -0.23 22.26
CA LYS A 156 6.32 -1.09 23.45
C LYS A 156 7.50 -1.02 24.41
N LEU A 157 8.73 -1.00 23.90
CA LEU A 157 9.94 -0.87 24.72
C LEU A 157 10.03 0.49 25.43
N THR A 158 9.53 1.56 24.82
CA THR A 158 9.60 2.92 25.38
C THR A 158 8.41 3.31 26.24
N GLY A 159 7.42 2.42 26.43
CA GLY A 159 6.26 2.71 27.26
C GLY A 159 5.11 3.44 26.57
N LEU A 160 5.21 3.71 25.27
CA LEU A 160 4.24 4.51 24.51
C LEU A 160 2.94 3.73 24.17
N GLU A 161 2.99 2.39 24.15
CA GLU A 161 1.82 1.52 24.03
C GLU A 161 1.56 0.83 25.40
N HIS A 162 0.77 1.43 26.30
CA HIS A 162 0.63 0.95 27.69
C HIS A 162 -0.79 0.64 28.20
N LEU A 163 -1.81 0.57 27.33
CA LEU A 163 -3.16 0.16 27.76
C LEU A 163 -3.51 -1.24 27.21
N GLY A 164 -3.42 -2.26 28.07
CA GLY A 164 -4.02 -3.59 27.87
C GLY A 164 -3.28 -4.56 26.92
N ALA A 165 -2.08 -4.24 26.46
CA ALA A 165 -1.39 -5.06 25.47
C ALA A 165 -0.55 -6.20 26.10
N ARG A 166 -0.49 -7.35 25.40
CA ARG A 166 0.35 -8.50 25.79
C ARG A 166 1.81 -8.07 26.04
N PRO A 167 2.51 -8.66 27.03
CA PRO A 167 3.94 -8.42 27.27
C PRO A 167 4.77 -8.63 26.00
N LEU A 168 5.80 -7.81 25.80
CA LEU A 168 6.66 -7.84 24.60
C LEU A 168 7.18 -9.26 24.32
N TRP A 169 7.69 -9.96 25.34
CA TRP A 169 8.26 -11.30 25.22
C TRP A 169 7.26 -12.36 24.73
N ASN A 170 5.98 -12.23 25.12
CA ASN A 170 4.94 -13.16 24.70
C ASN A 170 4.36 -12.78 23.32
N TRP A 171 4.45 -11.50 22.94
CA TRP A 171 3.91 -10.99 21.68
C TRP A 171 4.90 -11.12 20.52
N LEU A 172 6.18 -10.83 20.75
CA LEU A 172 7.19 -10.66 19.70
C LEU A 172 7.41 -11.93 18.85
N PRO A 173 7.55 -13.15 19.41
CA PRO A 173 7.76 -14.34 18.58
C PRO A 173 6.61 -14.57 17.61
N ALA A 174 5.36 -14.48 18.08
CA ALA A 174 4.19 -14.60 17.22
C ALA A 174 4.11 -13.45 16.21
N ALA A 175 4.39 -12.22 16.64
CA ALA A 175 4.29 -11.04 15.80
C ALA A 175 5.29 -11.05 14.63
N VAL A 176 6.52 -11.55 14.80
CA VAL A 176 7.50 -11.65 13.70
C VAL A 176 6.92 -12.49 12.56
N PHE A 177 6.38 -13.66 12.86
CA PHE A 177 5.80 -14.54 11.84
C PHE A 177 4.52 -13.96 11.24
N THR A 178 3.59 -13.47 12.07
CA THR A 178 2.31 -12.98 11.56
C THR A 178 2.48 -11.71 10.74
N TYR A 179 3.34 -10.77 11.15
CA TYR A 179 3.62 -9.58 10.34
C TYR A 179 4.29 -9.94 9.00
N ALA A 180 5.24 -10.87 9.00
CA ALA A 180 5.88 -11.31 7.75
C ALA A 180 4.86 -11.95 6.79
N ILE A 181 4.09 -12.93 7.28
CA ILE A 181 3.10 -13.66 6.48
C ILE A 181 1.98 -12.71 6.01
N CYS A 182 1.40 -11.90 6.92
CA CYS A 182 0.35 -10.96 6.54
C CYS A 182 0.85 -9.93 5.52
N GLY A 183 2.07 -9.40 5.68
CA GLY A 183 2.63 -8.44 4.74
C GLY A 183 2.83 -9.03 3.34
N LEU A 184 3.41 -10.23 3.30
CA LEU A 184 3.66 -10.95 2.05
C LEU A 184 2.35 -11.32 1.34
N LEU A 185 1.40 -11.92 2.06
CA LEU A 185 0.10 -12.32 1.51
C LEU A 185 -0.71 -11.10 1.08
N ALA A 186 -0.76 -10.03 1.87
CA ALA A 186 -1.51 -8.83 1.53
C ALA A 186 -0.99 -8.19 0.24
N GLY A 187 0.33 -8.09 0.10
CA GLY A 187 0.97 -7.64 -1.13
C GLY A 187 0.66 -8.57 -2.30
N LEU A 188 0.91 -9.86 -2.14
CA LEU A 188 0.71 -10.84 -3.22
C LEU A 188 -0.75 -10.88 -3.71
N ILE A 189 -1.72 -10.98 -2.79
CA ILE A 189 -3.15 -11.01 -3.12
C ILE A 189 -3.55 -9.72 -3.84
N SER A 190 -3.11 -8.56 -3.37
CA SER A 190 -3.39 -7.28 -4.05
C SER A 190 -2.80 -7.25 -5.45
N GLY A 191 -1.54 -7.67 -5.62
CA GLY A 191 -0.89 -7.76 -6.93
C GLY A 191 -1.61 -8.71 -7.88
N LEU A 192 -2.01 -9.89 -7.40
CA LEU A 192 -2.74 -10.89 -8.18
C LEU A 192 -4.15 -10.44 -8.57
N THR A 193 -4.81 -9.67 -7.71
CA THR A 193 -6.19 -9.20 -7.93
C THR A 193 -6.26 -8.20 -9.07
N TRP A 194 -5.29 -7.27 -9.13
CA TRP A 194 -5.35 -6.10 -10.02
C TRP A 194 -4.45 -6.20 -11.25
N PHE A 195 -3.46 -7.10 -11.26
CA PHE A 195 -2.48 -7.22 -12.33
C PHE A 195 -2.46 -8.61 -12.98
N CYS A 196 -2.20 -8.64 -14.28
CA CYS A 196 -2.03 -9.83 -15.10
C CYS A 196 -0.56 -10.30 -15.10
N ARG A 197 -0.34 -11.57 -15.46
CA ARG A 197 0.99 -12.23 -15.50
C ARG A 197 1.94 -11.71 -16.60
N ALA A 198 1.52 -10.70 -17.37
CA ALA A 198 1.91 -10.39 -18.75
C ALA A 198 1.16 -11.29 -19.75
N GLN A 199 0.52 -10.63 -20.72
CA GLN A 199 0.30 -11.17 -22.05
C GLN A 199 1.52 -10.75 -22.86
N ASP A 200 2.13 -11.69 -23.58
CA ASP A 200 3.05 -11.32 -24.65
C ASP A 200 2.28 -10.33 -25.52
N THR A 201 2.80 -9.11 -25.62
CA THR A 201 2.52 -8.30 -26.79
C THR A 201 3.07 -9.11 -27.95
N ASP A 202 2.21 -9.90 -28.58
CA ASP A 202 2.34 -10.16 -30.00
C ASP A 202 2.52 -8.77 -30.60
N ALA A 203 3.78 -8.45 -30.93
CA ALA A 203 4.03 -7.38 -31.86
C ALA A 203 3.18 -7.75 -33.07
N PRO A 204 2.23 -6.91 -33.53
CA PRO A 204 1.60 -7.16 -34.80
C PRO A 204 2.75 -7.34 -35.78
N GLY A 205 2.83 -8.55 -36.34
CA GLY A 205 3.89 -8.91 -37.25
C GLY A 205 4.02 -7.82 -38.28
N ASP A 206 5.27 -7.49 -38.57
CA ASP A 206 5.66 -6.99 -39.88
C ASP A 206 5.15 -8.03 -40.90
N SER A 207 3.88 -7.94 -41.28
CA SER A 207 3.37 -8.58 -42.48
C SER A 207 3.86 -7.71 -43.62
N GLU A 208 4.94 -8.20 -44.22
CA GLU A 208 5.50 -7.83 -45.52
C GLU A 208 4.44 -7.51 -46.58
#